data_AF-A0A4Z0NDJ7-F1
#
_entry.id   AF-A0A4Z0NDJ7-F1
#
_cell.length_a   1.000
_cell.length_b   1.000
_cell.length_c   1.000
_cell.angle_alpha   90.00
_cell.angle_beta   90.00
_cell.angle_gamma   90.00
#
_symmetry.space_group_name_H-M   'P 1'
#
loop_
_entity.id
_entity.type
_entity.pdbx_description
1 polymer ?
#
loop_
_entity_poly.entity_id
_entity_poly.type
_entity_poly.pdbx_seq_one_letter_code
_entity_poly.pdbx_strand_id
1 'polypeptide(L)' 'PAVGDVTALGAADLARLAVCYLQNLDEWQQKAVIEREFRPGIETTERNYRYSGWKKAVKRAMAWEEHDK' A
#
# COMPACT_ATOMS: atom_id res chain seq x y z
N PRO A 1 11.87 3.63 16.61
CA PRO A 1 10.58 2.89 16.60
C PRO A 1 9.84 3.14 15.28
N ALA A 2 9.86 2.14 14.41
CA ALA A 2 9.14 2.15 13.14
C ALA A 2 7.64 2.32 13.38
N VAL A 3 7.01 3.27 12.69
CA VAL A 3 5.56 3.44 12.74
C VAL A 3 4.95 2.23 12.02
N GLY A 4 4.67 1.16 12.77
CA GLY A 4 4.19 -0.10 12.21
C GLY A 4 2.75 -0.06 11.70
N ASP A 5 1.99 0.99 12.03
CA ASP A 5 0.56 1.07 11.75
C ASP A 5 0.16 2.46 11.25
N VAL A 6 0.41 2.70 9.95
CA VAL A 6 0.08 3.97 9.26
C VAL A 6 -1.42 4.27 9.27
N THR A 7 -2.26 3.25 9.44
CA THR A 7 -3.73 3.39 9.55
C THR A 7 -4.13 4.04 10.87
N ALA A 8 -3.52 3.61 11.99
CA ALA A 8 -3.78 4.19 13.30
C ALA A 8 -3.26 5.63 13.40
N LEU A 9 -2.12 5.90 12.77
CA LEU A 9 -1.59 7.26 12.63
C LEU A 9 -2.59 8.17 11.90
N GLY A 10 -3.05 7.77 10.71
CA GLY A 10 -4.02 8.54 9.93
C GLY A 10 -5.33 8.82 10.68
N ALA A 11 -5.84 7.87 11.47
CA ALA A 11 -7.04 8.08 12.28
C ALA A 11 -6.82 9.06 13.45
N ALA A 12 -5.68 8.94 14.15
CA ALA A 12 -5.32 9.84 15.24
C ALA A 12 -5.14 11.29 14.75
N ASP A 13 -4.63 11.43 13.53
CA ASP A 13 -4.34 12.72 12.95
C ASP A 13 -5.58 13.44 12.39
N LEU A 14 -6.54 12.68 11.84
CA LEU A 14 -7.87 13.23 11.51
C LEU A 14 -8.59 13.73 12.77
N ALA A 15 -8.48 12.99 13.88
CA ALA A 15 -9.02 13.44 15.17
C ALA A 15 -8.29 14.70 15.68
N ARG A 16 -6.99 14.83 15.44
CA ARG A 16 -6.17 15.98 15.87
C ARG A 16 -6.42 17.25 15.05
N LEU A 17 -6.74 17.11 13.76
CA LEU A 17 -7.22 18.19 12.89
C LEU A 17 -8.59 18.72 13.34
N ALA A 18 -9.50 17.82 13.73
CA ALA A 18 -10.83 18.19 14.21
C ALA A 18 -10.81 19.00 15.52
N VAL A 19 -9.74 18.90 16.31
CA VAL A 19 -9.57 19.60 17.60
C VAL A 19 -8.65 20.83 17.47
N CYS A 20 -8.33 21.28 16.25
CA CYS A 20 -7.50 22.48 15.96
C CYS A 20 -6.11 22.48 16.62
N TYR A 21 -5.51 21.33 16.90
CA TYR A 21 -4.17 21.26 17.52
C TYR A 21 -3.01 21.22 16.50
N LEU A 22 -3.31 21.16 15.21
CA LEU A 22 -2.32 21.15 14.13
C LEU A 22 -2.45 22.45 13.35
N GLN A 23 -1.60 23.43 13.66
CA GLN A 23 -1.67 24.74 13.01
C GLN A 23 -1.24 24.72 11.55
N ASN A 24 -0.42 23.75 11.11
CA ASN A 24 0.05 23.64 9.72
C ASN A 24 0.39 22.19 9.33
N LEU A 25 0.15 21.84 8.06
CA LEU A 25 0.50 20.55 7.45
C LEU A 25 2.02 20.38 7.24
N ASP A 26 2.83 21.42 7.43
CA ASP A 26 4.27 21.39 7.16
C ASP A 26 5.08 20.51 8.14
N GLU A 27 4.59 20.30 9.37
CA GLU A 27 5.24 19.40 10.34
C GLU A 27 5.25 17.93 9.89
N TRP A 28 4.38 17.57 8.94
CA TRP A 28 4.20 16.22 8.46
C TRP A 28 5.23 15.77 7.46
N GLN A 29 5.63 16.68 6.56
CA GLN A 29 6.63 16.39 5.54
C GLN A 29 7.98 16.03 6.16
N GLN A 30 8.28 16.55 7.36
CA GLN A 30 9.53 16.24 8.07
C GLN A 30 9.51 14.90 8.81
N LYS A 31 8.33 14.33 9.10
CA LYS A 31 8.19 13.08 9.88
C LYS A 31 8.02 11.82 9.03
N ALA A 32 7.80 11.98 7.73
CA ALA A 32 7.76 10.88 6.77
C ALA A 32 9.19 10.34 6.52
N VAL A 33 9.73 9.63 7.50
CA VAL A 33 11.05 8.99 7.38
C VAL A 33 10.91 7.70 6.59
N ILE A 34 11.66 7.58 5.50
CA ILE A 34 11.79 6.32 4.77
C ILE A 34 12.54 5.34 5.68
N GLU A 35 11.82 4.37 6.25
CA GLU A 35 12.42 3.34 7.10
C GLU A 35 13.25 2.34 6.28
N ARG A 36 12.75 1.96 5.10
CA ARG A 36 13.40 0.96 4.25
C ARG A 36 13.08 1.17 2.78
N GLU A 37 14.12 1.20 1.97
CA GLU A 37 14.02 1.21 0.51
C GLU A 37 14.29 -0.20 -0.02
N PHE A 38 13.37 -0.75 -0.82
CA PHE A 38 13.58 -2.00 -1.52
C PHE A 38 13.81 -1.72 -3.00
N ARG A 39 14.99 -2.09 -3.48
CA ARG A 39 15.34 -1.95 -4.89
C ARG A 39 15.00 -3.22 -5.65
N PRO A 40 14.58 -3.13 -6.93
CA PRO A 40 14.28 -4.30 -7.73
C PRO A 40 15.54 -5.14 -7.91
N GLY A 41 15.57 -6.32 -7.28
CA GLY A 41 16.69 -7.27 -7.38
C GLY A 41 16.55 -8.31 -8.50
N ILE A 42 15.49 -8.20 -9.31
CA ILE A 42 15.20 -9.15 -10.40
C ILE A 42 15.19 -8.44 -11.75
N GLU A 43 15.67 -9.15 -12.76
CA GLU A 43 15.66 -8.70 -14.14
C GLU A 43 14.23 -8.56 -14.67
N THR A 44 14.03 -7.68 -15.66
CA THR A 44 12.72 -7.45 -16.28
C THR A 44 12.15 -8.71 -16.91
N THR A 45 13.01 -9.55 -17.50
CA THR A 45 12.62 -10.82 -18.12
C THR A 45 12.00 -11.78 -17.09
N GLU A 46 12.66 -11.96 -15.95
CA GLU A 46 12.17 -12.81 -14.87
C GLU A 46 10.88 -12.26 -14.24
N ARG A 47 10.80 -10.94 -14.04
CA ARG A 47 9.59 -10.27 -13.54
C ARG A 47 8.38 -10.52 -14.44
N ASN A 48 8.57 -10.37 -15.76
CA ASN A 48 7.50 -10.55 -16.74
C ASN A 48 7.06 -12.02 -16.82
N TYR A 49 8.00 -12.97 -16.77
CA TYR A 49 7.68 -14.39 -16.72
C TYR A 49 6.80 -14.73 -15.51
N ARG A 50 7.24 -14.36 -14.30
CA ARG A 50 6.48 -14.60 -13.06
C ARG A 50 5.08 -13.95 -13.11
N TYR A 51 5.01 -12.71 -13.60
CA TYR A 51 3.74 -11.97 -13.70
C TYR A 51 2.78 -12.57 -14.73
N SER A 52 3.29 -13.10 -15.86
CA SER A 52 2.45 -13.79 -16.85
C SER A 52 1.82 -15.08 -16.29
N GLY A 53 2.58 -15.83 -15.48
CA GLY A 53 2.09 -17.02 -14.76
C GLY A 53 0.98 -16.67 -13.78
N TRP A 54 1.17 -15.58 -13.01
CA TRP A 54 0.13 -15.04 -12.12
C TRP A 54 -1.16 -14.70 -12.88
N LYS A 55 -1.08 -13.95 -13.99
CA LYS A 55 -2.26 -13.61 -14.79
C LYS A 55 -3.00 -14.86 -15.30
N LYS A 56 -2.26 -15.90 -15.69
CA LYS A 56 -2.83 -17.18 -16.13
C LYS A 56 -3.58 -17.87 -14.99
N ALA A 57 -3.04 -17.83 -13.77
CA ALA A 57 -3.70 -18.39 -12.59
C ALA A 57 -4.99 -17.61 -12.25
N VAL A 58 -4.92 -16.28 -12.22
CA VAL A 58 -6.07 -15.40 -11.95
C VAL A 58 -7.21 -15.65 -12.94
N LYS A 59 -6.91 -15.75 -14.24
CA LYS A 59 -7.92 -16.04 -15.27
C LYS A 59 -8.64 -17.37 -15.05
N ARG A 60 -8.00 -18.36 -14.44
CA ARG A 60 -8.60 -19.68 -14.15
C ARG A 60 -9.44 -19.69 -12.88
N ALA A 61 -9.21 -18.73 -11.99
CA ALA A 61 -10.02 -18.55 -10.78
C ALA A 61 -11.26 -17.67 -11.02
N MET A 62 -11.31 -16.96 -12.16
CA MET A 62 -12.45 -16.14 -12.56
C MET A 62 -13.59 -17.00 -13.13
N ALA A 63 -14.83 -16.53 -12.97
CA ALA A 63 -16.05 -17.21 -13.43
C ALA A 63 -16.17 -18.66 -12.92
N TRP A 64 -15.69 -18.89 -11.70
CA TRP A 64 -15.87 -20.16 -11.00
C TRP A 64 -17.34 -20.41 -10.66
N GLU A 65 -18.03 -19.37 -10.19
CA GLU A 65 -19.44 -19.45 -9.83
C GLU A 65 -20.31 -19.18 -11.06
N GLU A 66 -21.34 -20.02 -11.25
CA GLU A 66 -22.36 -19.79 -12.27
C GLU A 66 -23.25 -18.62 -11.87
N HIS A 67 -23.67 -17.81 -12.84
CA HIS A 67 -24.61 -16.73 -12.59
C HIS A 67 -26.03 -17.28 -12.74
N ASP A 68 -26.86 -17.13 -11.71
CA ASP A 68 -28.29 -17.42 -11.81
C ASP A 68 -28.93 -16.51 -12.87
N LYS A 69 -29.74 -17.12 -13.74
CA LYS A 69 -30.42 -16.47 -14.87
C LYS A 69 -31.50 -15.49 -14.43
#